data_AF-A0A9D1JF97-F1
#
_entry.id   AF-A0A9D1JF97-F1
#
_cell.length_a   1.000
_cell.length_b   1.000
_cell.length_c   1.000
_cell.angle_alpha   90.00
_cell.angle_beta   90.00
_cell.angle_gamma   90.00
#
_symmetry.space_group_name_H-M   'P 1'
#
loop_
_entity.id
_entity.type
_entity.pdbx_description
1 polymer ?
#
loop_
_entity_poly.entity_id
_entity_poly.type
_entity_poly.pdbx_seq_one_letter_code
_entity_poly.pdbx_strand_id
1 'polypeptide(L)'
;MNQVQKFLSEEGVSLKYTGFDYVVMAVQLVMEKEERMRALEKEVYQKVADEYHVSRSSVEKNIRKIRDVLWIDRGGHFLTRVQGGRFHRAPYPGEMIELIALYLKKRL
;
A
#
# COMPACT_ATOMS: atom_id res chain seq x y z
N MET A 1 0.84 -17.30 -0.65
CA MET A 1 0.56 -15.88 -0.93
C MET A 1 -0.17 -15.30 0.28
N ASN A 2 0.36 -14.25 0.91
CA ASN A 2 -0.27 -13.63 2.07
C ASN A 2 -1.52 -12.81 1.65
N GLN A 3 -2.34 -12.40 2.62
CA GLN A 3 -3.60 -11.69 2.34
C GLN A 3 -3.42 -10.37 1.58
N VAL A 4 -2.32 -9.66 1.82
CA VAL A 4 -2.01 -8.40 1.13
C VAL A 4 -1.66 -8.67 -0.32
N GLN A 5 -0.83 -9.68 -0.58
CA GLN A 5 -0.50 -10.12 -1.93
C GLN A 5 -1.75 -10.55 -2.71
N LYS A 6 -2.63 -11.35 -2.09
CA LYS A 6 -3.91 -11.76 -2.68
C LYS A 6 -4.77 -10.55 -3.03
N PHE A 7 -4.92 -9.62 -2.10
CA PHE A 7 -5.66 -8.38 -2.31
C PHE A 7 -5.12 -7.58 -3.51
N LEU A 8 -3.82 -7.31 -3.55
CA LEU A 8 -3.21 -6.55 -4.65
C LEU A 8 -3.37 -7.25 -6.00
N SER A 9 -3.25 -8.58 -6.05
CA SER A 9 -3.49 -9.35 -7.27
C SER A 9 -4.95 -9.31 -7.74
N GLU A 10 -5.91 -9.39 -6.82
CA GLU A 10 -7.35 -9.26 -7.13
C GLU A 10 -7.70 -7.85 -7.64
N GLU A 11 -7.03 -6.82 -7.11
CA GLU A 11 -7.12 -5.45 -7.62
C GLU A 11 -6.33 -5.24 -8.93
N GLY A 12 -5.64 -6.28 -9.44
CA GLY A 12 -4.96 -6.29 -10.74
C GLY A 12 -3.55 -5.74 -10.75
N VAL A 13 -2.94 -5.54 -9.59
CA VAL A 13 -1.54 -5.13 -9.53
C VAL A 13 -0.66 -6.31 -9.95
N SER A 14 0.11 -6.11 -11.01
CA SER A 14 1.01 -7.13 -11.53
C SER A 14 2.22 -7.33 -10.62
N LEU A 15 2.58 -8.59 -10.37
CA LEU A 15 3.79 -9.00 -9.66
C LEU A 15 5.10 -8.47 -10.28
N LYS A 16 5.07 -8.05 -11.55
CA LYS A 16 6.24 -7.48 -12.24
C LYS A 16 6.68 -6.12 -11.70
N TYR A 17 5.81 -5.43 -10.96
CA TYR A 17 6.14 -4.14 -10.39
C TYR A 17 6.93 -4.35 -9.10
N THR A 18 8.15 -3.82 -9.02
CA THR A 18 8.96 -3.85 -7.78
C THR A 18 8.20 -3.25 -6.59
N GLY A 19 7.36 -2.25 -6.83
CA GLY A 19 6.50 -1.68 -5.79
C GLY A 19 5.47 -2.63 -5.20
N PHE A 20 5.19 -3.78 -5.84
CA PHE A 20 4.27 -4.80 -5.33
C PHE A 20 4.74 -5.29 -3.95
N ASP A 21 5.97 -5.76 -3.88
CA ASP A 21 6.54 -6.31 -2.64
C ASP A 21 6.73 -5.22 -1.58
N TYR A 22 7.05 -3.99 -2.00
CA TYR A 22 7.18 -2.85 -1.09
C TYR A 22 5.85 -2.49 -0.43
N VAL A 23 4.74 -2.49 -1.19
CA VAL A 23 3.40 -2.26 -0.64
C VAL A 23 3.00 -3.41 0.28
N VAL A 24 3.30 -4.66 -0.09
CA VAL A 24 3.02 -5.83 0.75
C VAL A 24 3.67 -5.67 2.13
N MET A 25 4.98 -5.42 2.17
CA MET A 25 5.70 -5.23 3.43
C MET A 25 5.17 -4.00 4.18
N ALA A 26 5.01 -2.85 3.52
CA ALA A 26 4.54 -1.63 4.16
C ALA A 26 3.18 -1.80 4.85
N VAL A 27 2.22 -2.45 4.17
CA VAL A 27 0.90 -2.77 4.74
C VAL A 27 1.03 -3.72 5.91
N GLN A 28 1.85 -4.77 5.81
CA GLN A 28 2.06 -5.72 6.92
C GLN A 28 2.63 -5.03 8.16
N LEU A 29 3.60 -4.13 8.01
CA LEU A 29 4.17 -3.37 9.13
C LEU A 29 3.10 -2.51 9.83
N VAL A 30 2.17 -1.91 9.07
CA VAL A 30 1.07 -1.10 9.62
C VAL A 30 -0.02 -1.98 10.25
N MET A 31 -0.31 -3.14 9.67
CA MET A 31 -1.26 -4.11 10.26
C MET A 31 -0.76 -4.64 11.61
N GLU A 32 0.55 -4.89 11.72
CA GLU A 32 1.24 -5.31 12.95
C GLU A 32 1.13 -4.22 14.03
N LYS A 33 1.40 -2.97 13.66
CA LYS A 33 1.38 -1.84 14.59
C LYS A 33 0.95 -0.55 13.89
N GLU A 34 -0.30 -0.15 14.09
CA GLU A 34 -0.92 1.00 13.43
C GLU A 34 -0.21 2.32 13.77
N GLU A 35 0.40 2.44 14.95
CA GLU A 35 1.11 3.66 15.37
C GLU A 35 2.31 3.98 14.48
N ARG A 36 2.81 3.02 13.67
CA ARG A 36 3.89 3.27 12.70
C ARG A 36 3.49 4.31 11.65
N MET A 37 2.20 4.51 11.41
CA MET A 37 1.70 5.59 10.54
C MET A 37 2.11 6.99 11.04
N ARG A 38 2.29 7.18 12.34
CA ARG A 38 2.72 8.48 12.93
C ARG A 38 4.14 8.88 12.52
N ALA A 39 4.94 7.92 12.08
CA ALA A 39 6.31 8.13 11.63
C ALA A 39 6.60 7.34 10.35
N LEU A 40 5.69 7.42 9.36
CA LEU A 40 5.68 6.62 8.14
C LEU A 40 7.05 6.50 7.46
N GLU A 41 7.80 7.60 7.33
CA GLU A 41 9.11 7.56 6.68
C GLU A 41 10.13 6.68 7.43
N LYS A 42 10.15 6.72 8.77
CA LYS A 42 11.13 6.02 9.60
C LYS A 42 10.67 4.61 9.96
N GLU A 43 9.40 4.46 10.29
CA GLU A 43 8.85 3.20 10.80
C GLU A 43 8.30 2.28 9.70
N VAL A 44 8.15 2.78 8.47
CA VAL A 44 7.68 1.99 7.33
C VAL A 44 8.66 2.09 6.16
N TYR A 45 8.85 3.27 5.57
CA TYR A 45 9.67 3.37 4.35
C TYR A 45 11.13 3.02 4.56
N GLN A 46 11.73 3.42 5.70
CA GLN A 46 13.10 3.03 6.01
C GLN A 46 13.22 1.52 6.21
N LYS A 47 12.28 0.88 6.93
CA LYS A 47 12.30 -0.58 7.12
C LYS A 47 12.18 -1.34 5.80
N VAL A 48 11.32 -0.88 4.89
CA VAL A 48 11.24 -1.44 3.53
C VAL A 48 12.54 -1.19 2.76
N ALA A 49 13.11 0.01 2.86
CA ALA A 49 14.37 0.32 2.20
C ALA A 49 15.52 -0.58 2.68
N ASP A 50 15.59 -0.85 3.98
CA ASP A 50 16.60 -1.71 4.61
C ASP A 50 16.45 -3.16 4.15
N GLU A 51 15.22 -3.71 4.15
CA GLU A 51 14.91 -5.08 3.74
C GLU A 51 15.28 -5.33 2.27
N TYR A 52 14.96 -4.39 1.39
CA TYR A 52 15.19 -4.54 -0.05
C TYR A 52 16.52 -3.92 -0.53
N HIS A 53 17.36 -3.44 0.40
CA HIS A 53 18.64 -2.79 0.12
C HIS A 53 18.56 -1.67 -0.94
N VAL A 54 17.56 -0.82 -0.82
CA VAL A 54 17.32 0.33 -1.71
C VAL A 54 17.24 1.64 -0.94
N SER A 55 17.18 2.77 -1.63
CA SER A 55 16.93 4.06 -0.97
C SER A 55 15.46 4.24 -0.60
N ARG A 56 15.19 5.00 0.46
CA ARG A 56 13.82 5.45 0.81
C ARG A 56 13.08 6.11 -0.35
N SER A 57 13.78 6.91 -1.14
CA SER A 57 13.20 7.56 -2.33
C SER A 57 12.75 6.53 -3.38
N SER A 58 13.51 5.45 -3.56
CA SER A 58 13.11 4.34 -4.44
C SER A 58 11.84 3.66 -3.94
N VAL A 59 11.74 3.42 -2.62
CA VAL A 59 10.54 2.86 -1.99
C VAL A 59 9.33 3.74 -2.26
N GLU A 60 9.39 5.03 -1.93
CA GLU A 60 8.28 5.95 -2.10
C GLU A 60 7.82 6.06 -3.57
N LYS A 61 8.78 6.17 -4.50
CA LYS A 61 8.48 6.24 -5.95
C LYS A 61 7.75 4.98 -6.43
N ASN A 62 8.20 3.81 -6.02
CA ASN A 62 7.60 2.54 -6.44
C ASN A 62 6.22 2.31 -5.78
N ILE A 63 6.04 2.67 -4.51
CA ILE A 63 4.72 2.62 -3.85
C ILE A 63 3.75 3.59 -4.53
N ARG A 64 4.20 4.82 -4.86
CA ARG A 64 3.39 5.79 -5.61
C ARG A 64 2.95 5.23 -6.96
N LYS A 65 3.81 4.48 -7.65
CA LYS A 65 3.45 3.82 -8.91
C LYS A 65 2.34 2.78 -8.72
N ILE A 66 2.38 1.97 -7.65
CA ILE A 66 1.29 1.04 -7.33
C ILE A 66 -0.01 1.79 -7.05
N ARG A 67 0.07 2.88 -6.28
CA ARG A 67 -1.08 3.77 -6.04
C ARG A 67 -1.68 4.27 -7.35
N ASP A 68 -0.84 4.74 -8.27
CA ASP A 68 -1.29 5.24 -9.56
C ASP A 68 -1.97 4.15 -10.39
N VAL A 69 -1.44 2.92 -10.41
CA VAL A 69 -2.07 1.76 -11.07
C VAL A 69 -3.45 1.46 -10.47
N LEU A 70 -3.54 1.41 -9.13
CA LEU A 70 -4.81 1.17 -8.44
C LEU A 70 -5.84 2.28 -8.66
N TRP A 71 -5.39 3.52 -8.84
CA TRP A 71 -6.27 4.68 -9.03
C TRP A 71 -6.70 4.87 -10.49
N ILE A 72 -5.74 4.94 -11.41
CA ILE A 72 -5.94 5.31 -12.82
C ILE A 72 -6.51 4.12 -13.60
N ASP A 73 -5.89 2.94 -13.50
CA ASP A 73 -6.24 1.81 -14.36
C ASP A 73 -7.54 1.12 -13.91
N ARG A 74 -8.04 1.45 -12.71
CA ARG A 74 -9.22 0.83 -12.10
C ARG A 74 -10.28 1.83 -11.64
N GLY A 75 -10.18 3.09 -12.05
CA GLY A 75 -11.20 4.12 -11.78
C GLY A 75 -11.52 4.36 -10.29
N GLY A 76 -10.60 4.01 -9.38
CA GLY A 76 -10.83 4.13 -7.95
C GLY A 76 -11.82 3.11 -7.34
N HIS A 77 -12.17 2.03 -8.03
CA HIS A 77 -13.07 0.98 -7.49
C HIS A 77 -12.58 0.36 -6.17
N PHE A 78 -11.26 0.29 -5.99
CA PHE A 78 -10.58 0.00 -4.72
C PHE A 78 -11.20 0.77 -3.53
N LEU A 79 -11.50 2.05 -3.72
CA LEU A 79 -11.96 2.94 -2.67
C LEU A 79 -13.44 2.75 -2.31
N THR A 80 -14.26 2.41 -3.31
CA THR A 80 -15.66 2.04 -3.07
C THR A 80 -15.74 0.80 -2.18
N ARG A 81 -14.84 -0.17 -2.38
CA ARG A 81 -14.76 -1.40 -1.60
C ARG A 81 -14.19 -1.19 -0.19
N VAL A 82 -13.18 -0.32 -0.04
CA VAL A 82 -12.47 -0.13 1.23
C VAL A 82 -13.18 0.84 2.19
N GLN A 83 -13.76 1.92 1.69
CA GLN A 83 -14.27 3.00 2.56
C GLN A 83 -15.72 3.41 2.30
N GLY A 84 -16.40 2.82 1.30
CA GLY A 84 -17.81 3.12 1.00
C GLY A 84 -18.08 4.56 0.56
N GLY A 85 -17.04 5.33 0.19
CA GLY A 85 -17.13 6.76 -0.12
C GLY A 85 -16.50 7.15 -1.46
N ARG A 86 -16.81 8.36 -1.94
CA ARG A 86 -16.21 8.96 -3.14
C ARG A 86 -14.95 9.72 -2.76
N PHE A 87 -13.83 9.38 -3.38
CA PHE A 87 -12.61 10.19 -3.29
C PHE A 87 -12.59 11.20 -4.43
N HIS A 88 -12.33 12.47 -4.10
CA HIS A 88 -12.19 13.55 -5.08
C HIS A 88 -10.79 13.62 -5.69
N ARG A 89 -9.82 12.89 -5.11
CA ARG A 89 -8.44 12.77 -5.59
C ARG A 89 -7.89 11.38 -5.30
N ALA A 90 -6.82 11.00 -6.01
CA ALA A 90 -6.03 9.84 -5.64
C ALA A 90 -5.50 9.96 -4.20
N PRO A 91 -5.53 8.88 -3.39
CA PRO A 91 -4.89 8.89 -2.08
C PRO A 91 -3.38 9.10 -2.20
N TYR A 92 -2.75 9.69 -1.21
CA TYR A 92 -1.30 9.68 -1.05
C TYR A 92 -0.82 8.24 -0.80
N PRO A 93 0.44 7.91 -1.13
CA PRO A 93 1.00 6.58 -0.86
C PRO A 93 0.75 6.07 0.57
N GLY A 94 0.92 6.94 1.58
CA GLY A 94 0.63 6.61 2.98
C GLY A 94 -0.84 6.35 3.25
N GLU A 95 -1.74 7.21 2.73
CA GLU A 95 -3.20 7.02 2.85
C GLU A 95 -3.63 5.68 2.23
N MET A 96 -3.07 5.31 1.08
CA MET A 96 -3.33 4.01 0.45
C MET A 96 -2.90 2.85 1.35
N ILE A 97 -1.69 2.90 1.93
CA ILE A 97 -1.19 1.85 2.85
C ILE A 97 -2.13 1.69 4.03
N GLU A 98 -2.51 2.80 4.68
CA GLU A 98 -3.43 2.81 5.82
C GLU A 98 -4.79 2.22 5.45
N LEU A 99 -5.38 2.65 4.33
CA LEU A 99 -6.67 2.15 3.85
C LEU A 99 -6.65 0.63 3.63
N ILE A 100 -5.61 0.10 2.97
CA ILE A 100 -5.46 -1.34 2.75
C ILE A 100 -5.30 -2.06 4.09
N ALA A 101 -4.44 -1.58 4.97
CA ALA A 101 -4.15 -2.20 6.26
C ALA A 101 -5.42 -2.30 7.13
N LEU A 102 -6.16 -1.20 7.27
CA LEU A 102 -7.39 -1.14 8.06
C LEU A 102 -8.50 -2.01 7.46
N TYR A 103 -8.63 -2.03 6.13
CA TYR A 103 -9.62 -2.86 5.45
C TYR A 103 -9.38 -4.35 5.67
N LEU A 104 -8.12 -4.79 5.52
CA LEU A 104 -7.77 -6.20 5.69
C LEU A 104 -7.85 -6.62 7.16
N LYS A 105 -7.47 -5.75 8.10
CA LYS A 105 -7.55 -6.04 9.54
C LYS A 105 -8.99 -6.20 10.04
N LYS A 106 -9.95 -5.47 9.48
CA LYS A 106 -11.40 -5.62 9.78
C LYS A 106 -12.01 -6.93 9.28
N ARG A 107 -11.29 -7.71 8.46
CA ARG A 107 -11.73 -8.98 7.88
C ARG A 107 -11.04 -10.20 8.49
N LEU A 108 -10.20 -9.98 9.51
CA LEU A 108 -9.62 -11.01 10.38
C LEU A 108 -10.54 -11.20 11.60
#